data_AF-A0A820WYG8-F1
#
_entry.id   AF-A0A820WYG8-F1
#
_cell.length_a   1.000
_cell.length_b   1.000
_cell.length_c   1.000
_cell.angle_alpha   90.00
_cell.angle_beta   90.00
_cell.angle_gamma   90.00
#
_symmetry.space_group_name_H-M   'P 1'
#
loop_
_entity.id
_entity.type
_entity.pdbx_description
1 polymer ?
#
loop_
_entity_poly.entity_id
_entity_poly.type
_entity_poly.pdbx_seq_one_letter_code
_entity_poly.pdbx_strand_id
1 'polypeptide(L)'
;MENTNKQYRDLFDQLEIWTGLKINNIFDAWIVADTIIIEGLYNINPSWASPSVMTQLEQFPALSLYQVFSFPETNKIRGGPLVRDIMENIRNLIANKTDGRKGKIYSGHDITVAAVLSFLGVNYIHQPPYASALLLDLYHLADDNSYALKVEYLNSTDSRTTQPMQLPRILLALSDTIITF
;
A
#
# COMPACT_ATOMS: atom_id res chain seq x y z
N MET A 1 1.10 19.16 -5.85
CA MET A 1 -0.07 19.01 -4.95
C MET A 1 -1.12 20.07 -5.26
N GLU A 2 -0.81 21.36 -5.20
CA GLU A 2 -1.78 22.42 -5.50
C GLU A 2 -2.32 22.39 -6.94
N ASN A 3 -1.48 21.99 -7.91
CA ASN A 3 -1.88 21.83 -9.30
C ASN A 3 -2.93 20.72 -9.51
N THR A 4 -2.81 19.60 -8.76
CA THR A 4 -3.75 18.47 -8.85
C THR A 4 -5.10 18.85 -8.25
N ASN A 5 -5.14 19.52 -7.09
CA ASN A 5 -6.40 20.00 -6.51
C ASN A 5 -7.13 20.99 -7.45
N LYS A 6 -6.38 21.85 -8.14
CA LYS A 6 -6.95 22.80 -9.13
C LYS A 6 -7.57 22.09 -10.33
N GLN A 7 -6.96 21.00 -10.81
CA GLN A 7 -7.46 20.22 -11.94
C GLN A 7 -8.86 19.64 -11.70
N TYR A 8 -9.18 19.23 -10.47
CA TYR A 8 -10.46 18.60 -10.14
C TYR A 8 -11.45 19.56 -9.47
N ARG A 9 -11.23 20.88 -9.50
CA ARG A 9 -12.06 21.84 -8.76
C ARG A 9 -13.54 21.75 -9.16
N ASP A 10 -13.83 21.68 -10.45
CA ASP A 10 -15.20 21.58 -10.95
C ASP A 10 -15.91 20.32 -10.43
N LEU A 11 -15.19 19.18 -10.40
CA LEU A 11 -15.72 17.94 -9.83
C LEU A 11 -15.90 18.05 -8.32
N PHE A 12 -14.98 18.70 -7.60
CA PHE A 12 -15.13 18.92 -6.16
C PHE A 12 -16.38 19.73 -5.85
N ASP A 13 -16.59 20.85 -6.54
CA ASP A 13 -17.79 21.69 -6.39
C ASP A 13 -19.06 20.88 -6.64
N GLN A 14 -19.04 20.03 -7.66
CA GLN A 14 -20.17 19.19 -8.00
C GLN A 14 -20.44 18.09 -6.95
N LEU A 15 -19.38 17.48 -6.39
CA LEU A 15 -19.48 16.52 -5.29
C LEU A 15 -20.02 17.20 -4.03
N GLU A 16 -19.65 18.45 -3.73
CA GLU A 16 -20.23 19.19 -2.59
C GLU A 16 -21.74 19.36 -2.76
N ILE A 17 -22.20 19.69 -3.97
CA ILE A 17 -23.63 19.85 -4.27
C ILE A 17 -24.38 18.53 -4.12
N TRP A 18 -23.83 17.43 -4.62
CA TRP A 18 -24.50 16.13 -4.61
C TRP A 18 -24.51 15.44 -3.24
N THR A 19 -23.46 15.65 -2.45
CA THR A 19 -23.25 14.93 -1.17
C THR A 19 -23.52 15.78 0.05
N GLY A 20 -23.47 17.11 -0.07
CA GLY A 20 -23.49 18.05 1.06
C GLY A 20 -22.19 18.10 1.86
N LEU A 21 -21.15 17.35 1.46
CA LEU A 21 -19.86 17.31 2.13
C LEU A 21 -18.92 18.39 1.57
N LYS A 22 -18.04 18.93 2.42
CA LYS A 22 -17.02 19.88 1.99
C LYS A 22 -15.82 19.16 1.40
N ILE A 23 -15.38 19.58 0.20
CA ILE A 23 -14.31 18.95 -0.57
C ILE A 23 -13.24 20.00 -0.88
N ASN A 24 -12.20 20.03 -0.03
CA ASN A 24 -11.11 21.01 -0.14
C ASN A 24 -9.92 20.47 -0.93
N ASN A 25 -9.76 19.15 -0.97
CA ASN A 25 -8.59 18.48 -1.55
C ASN A 25 -8.91 17.05 -2.00
N ILE A 26 -7.94 16.41 -2.65
CA ILE A 26 -8.03 15.03 -3.14
C ILE A 26 -8.34 14.01 -2.03
N PHE A 27 -7.89 14.22 -0.79
CA PHE A 27 -8.21 13.30 0.32
C PHE A 27 -9.69 13.39 0.68
N ASP A 28 -10.27 14.59 0.79
CA ASP A 28 -11.72 14.76 1.02
C ASP A 28 -12.53 14.11 -0.11
N ALA A 29 -12.07 14.26 -1.36
CA ALA A 29 -12.69 13.64 -2.51
C ALA A 29 -12.55 12.10 -2.52
N TRP A 30 -11.44 11.56 -2.01
CA TRP A 30 -11.27 10.13 -1.82
C TRP A 30 -12.30 9.57 -0.83
N ILE A 31 -12.57 10.25 0.29
CA ILE A 31 -13.60 9.78 1.25
C ILE A 31 -14.97 9.60 0.58
N VAL A 32 -15.35 10.53 -0.30
CA VAL A 32 -16.57 10.39 -1.10
C VAL A 32 -16.43 9.25 -2.11
N ALA A 33 -15.33 9.21 -2.87
CA ALA A 33 -15.10 8.18 -3.87
C ALA A 33 -15.16 6.76 -3.30
N ASP A 34 -14.56 6.52 -2.14
CA ASP A 34 -14.54 5.20 -1.50
C ASP A 34 -15.97 4.68 -1.26
N THR A 35 -16.85 5.54 -0.75
CA THR A 35 -18.27 5.21 -0.53
C THR A 35 -18.96 4.85 -1.85
N ILE A 36 -18.82 5.70 -2.87
CA ILE A 36 -19.48 5.51 -4.16
C ILE A 36 -18.92 4.29 -4.91
N ILE A 37 -17.62 4.02 -4.83
CA ILE A 37 -17.01 2.83 -5.43
C ILE A 37 -17.59 1.57 -4.79
N ILE A 38 -17.71 1.53 -3.46
CA ILE A 38 -18.30 0.39 -2.74
C ILE A 38 -19.77 0.21 -3.13
N GLU A 39 -20.57 1.28 -3.17
CA GLU A 39 -21.95 1.23 -3.63
C GLU A 39 -22.09 0.64 -5.04
N GLY A 40 -21.13 0.91 -5.92
CA GLY A 40 -21.11 0.36 -7.28
C GLY A 40 -20.90 -1.15 -7.34
N LEU A 41 -20.14 -1.71 -6.41
CA LEU A 41 -20.01 -3.17 -6.28
C LEU A 41 -21.34 -3.87 -5.99
N TYR A 42 -22.29 -3.14 -5.39
CA TYR A 42 -23.62 -3.63 -5.05
C TYR A 42 -24.73 -3.07 -5.95
N ASN A 43 -24.37 -2.30 -6.99
CA ASN A 43 -25.31 -1.66 -7.92
C ASN A 43 -26.33 -0.73 -7.23
N ILE A 44 -25.92 -0.01 -6.19
CA ILE A 44 -26.77 0.92 -5.41
C ILE A 44 -26.32 2.37 -5.50
N ASN A 45 -25.51 2.71 -6.51
CA ASN A 45 -25.04 4.08 -6.69
C ASN A 45 -26.18 5.09 -6.89
N PRO A 46 -25.95 6.35 -6.48
CA PRO A 46 -26.86 7.44 -6.81
C PRO A 46 -26.87 7.72 -8.31
N SER A 47 -27.96 8.28 -8.81
CA SER A 47 -28.18 8.52 -10.25
C SER A 47 -27.16 9.44 -10.90
N TRP A 48 -26.47 10.29 -10.14
CA TRP A 48 -25.43 11.18 -10.65
C TRP A 48 -24.08 10.50 -10.85
N ALA A 49 -23.85 9.32 -10.27
CA ALA A 49 -22.62 8.53 -10.41
C ALA A 49 -22.57 7.82 -11.77
N SER A 50 -22.58 8.62 -12.85
CA SER A 50 -22.44 8.13 -14.21
C SER A 50 -21.07 7.46 -14.42
N PRO A 51 -20.89 6.62 -15.45
CA PRO A 51 -19.59 6.00 -15.75
C PRO A 51 -18.44 7.00 -15.84
N SER A 52 -18.67 8.18 -16.41
CA SER A 52 -17.67 9.26 -16.50
C SER A 52 -17.27 9.84 -15.13
N VAL A 53 -18.23 9.94 -14.21
CA VAL A 53 -17.96 10.36 -12.82
C VAL A 53 -17.19 9.25 -12.10
N MET A 54 -17.62 8.00 -12.23
CA MET A 54 -16.94 6.85 -11.63
C MET A 54 -15.47 6.76 -12.05
N THR A 55 -15.16 6.91 -13.34
CA THR A 55 -13.78 6.91 -13.84
C THR A 55 -12.90 8.00 -13.21
N GLN A 56 -13.48 9.14 -12.82
CA GLN A 56 -12.74 10.19 -12.11
C GLN A 56 -12.59 9.85 -10.62
N LEU A 57 -13.64 9.35 -9.97
CA LEU A 57 -13.61 8.95 -8.55
C LEU A 57 -12.58 7.84 -8.29
N GLU A 58 -12.46 6.87 -9.19
CA GLU A 58 -11.49 5.76 -9.12
C GLU A 58 -10.02 6.23 -9.10
N GLN A 59 -9.74 7.47 -9.48
CA GLN A 59 -8.38 8.03 -9.46
C GLN A 59 -8.00 8.59 -8.08
N PHE A 60 -8.97 9.03 -7.28
CA PHE A 60 -8.70 9.73 -6.02
C PHE A 60 -7.97 8.90 -4.96
N PRO A 61 -8.28 7.60 -4.75
CA PRO A 61 -7.49 6.78 -3.83
C PRO A 61 -6.00 6.75 -4.19
N ALA A 62 -5.69 6.49 -5.45
CA ALA A 62 -4.32 6.45 -5.98
C ALA A 62 -3.61 7.80 -5.85
N LEU A 63 -4.27 8.89 -6.24
CA LEU A 63 -3.72 10.25 -6.14
C LEU A 63 -3.46 10.65 -4.68
N SER A 64 -4.37 10.29 -3.77
CA SER A 64 -4.22 10.54 -2.33
C SER A 64 -3.03 9.79 -1.74
N LEU A 65 -2.92 8.49 -2.01
CA LEU A 65 -1.77 7.68 -1.57
C LEU A 65 -0.45 8.21 -2.14
N TYR A 66 -0.43 8.57 -3.43
CA TYR A 66 0.73 9.17 -4.07
C TYR A 66 1.15 10.46 -3.35
N GLN A 67 0.21 11.36 -3.03
CA GLN A 67 0.53 12.59 -2.28
C GLN A 67 1.18 12.31 -0.92
N VAL A 68 0.75 11.25 -0.24
CA VAL A 68 1.25 10.90 1.11
C VAL A 68 2.61 10.19 1.06
N PHE A 69 2.85 9.36 0.04
CA PHE A 69 3.98 8.42 0.01
C PHE A 69 5.03 8.68 -1.10
N SER A 70 4.97 9.82 -1.79
CA SER A 70 5.97 10.16 -2.82
C SER A 70 7.28 10.75 -2.29
N PHE A 71 7.38 11.03 -0.99
CA PHE A 71 8.54 11.69 -0.40
C PHE A 71 9.33 10.72 0.50
N PRO A 72 10.64 10.55 0.29
CA PRO A 72 11.46 9.64 1.11
C PRO A 72 11.37 9.92 2.61
N GLU A 73 11.27 11.19 3.00
CA GLU A 73 11.14 11.64 4.39
C GLU A 73 9.82 11.17 5.00
N THR A 74 8.70 11.28 4.27
CA THR A 74 7.40 10.82 4.76
C THR A 74 7.33 9.29 4.82
N ASN A 75 7.93 8.61 3.85
CA ASN A 75 8.00 7.14 3.83
C ASN A 75 8.75 6.59 5.03
N LYS A 76 9.88 7.20 5.40
CA LYS A 76 10.64 6.82 6.60
C LYS A 76 9.81 6.95 7.87
N ILE A 77 8.99 8.00 7.99
CA ILE A 77 8.16 8.24 9.19
C ILE A 77 6.95 7.31 9.22
N ARG A 78 6.29 7.08 8.08
CA ARG A 78 5.02 6.35 7.99
C ARG A 78 5.21 4.84 7.90
N GLY A 79 6.09 4.37 7.01
CA GLY A 79 6.37 2.93 6.82
C GLY A 79 7.49 2.41 7.71
N GLY A 80 8.46 3.26 8.05
CA GLY A 80 9.67 2.86 8.77
C GLY A 80 9.43 2.16 10.11
N PRO A 81 8.49 2.58 10.98
CA PRO A 81 8.23 1.87 12.25
C PRO A 81 7.81 0.41 12.05
N LEU A 82 6.92 0.14 11.09
CA LEU A 82 6.47 -1.22 10.81
C LEU A 82 7.57 -2.04 10.15
N VAL A 83 8.28 -1.47 9.17
CA VAL A 83 9.44 -2.14 8.54
C VAL A 83 10.52 -2.47 9.58
N ARG A 84 10.78 -1.56 10.52
CA ARG A 84 11.72 -1.82 11.62
C ARG A 84 11.27 -3.01 12.47
N ASP A 85 10.02 -3.06 12.91
CA ASP A 85 9.51 -4.20 13.69
C ASP A 85 9.62 -5.51 12.90
N ILE A 86 9.24 -5.51 11.62
CA ILE A 86 9.40 -6.70 10.76
C ILE A 86 10.86 -7.16 10.70
N MET A 87 11.79 -6.23 10.49
CA MET A 87 13.22 -6.53 10.42
C MET A 87 13.79 -7.01 11.75
N GLU A 88 13.35 -6.45 12.88
CA GLU A 88 13.70 -6.92 14.22
C GLU A 88 13.21 -8.36 14.45
N ASN A 89 12.00 -8.68 13.99
CA ASN A 89 11.46 -10.03 14.07
C ASN A 89 12.24 -11.04 13.23
N ILE A 90 12.64 -10.65 12.00
CA ILE A 90 13.52 -11.48 11.15
C ILE A 90 14.88 -11.71 11.82
N ARG A 91 15.51 -10.67 12.39
CA ARG A 91 16.78 -10.82 13.11
C ARG A 91 16.66 -11.74 14.31
N ASN A 92 15.57 -11.66 15.06
CA ASN A 92 15.33 -12.55 16.19
C ASN A 92 15.13 -14.00 15.75
N LEU A 93 14.46 -14.24 14.61
CA LEU A 93 14.35 -15.57 14.01
C LEU A 93 15.73 -16.14 13.63
N ILE A 94 16.57 -15.33 12.97
CA ILE A 94 17.95 -15.73 12.59
C ILE A 94 18.79 -16.03 13.84
N ALA A 95 18.69 -15.21 14.87
CA ALA A 95 19.45 -15.37 16.12
C ALA A 95 18.87 -16.44 17.06
N ASN A 96 17.81 -17.15 16.65
CA ASN A 96 17.09 -18.13 17.47
C ASN A 96 16.63 -17.57 18.84
N LYS A 97 16.21 -16.29 18.85
CA LYS A 97 15.71 -15.55 20.02
C LYS A 97 14.18 -15.47 20.07
N THR A 98 13.49 -16.41 19.44
CA THR A 98 12.02 -16.46 19.44
C THR A 98 11.51 -17.52 20.41
N ASP A 99 10.25 -17.42 20.81
CA ASP A 99 9.58 -18.39 21.68
C ASP A 99 8.99 -19.58 20.89
N GLY A 100 9.68 -20.00 19.83
CA GLY A 100 9.24 -21.07 18.92
C GLY A 100 8.26 -20.62 17.83
N ARG A 101 7.85 -19.34 17.81
CA ARG A 101 7.08 -18.77 16.69
C ARG A 101 7.93 -18.72 15.42
N LYS A 102 7.31 -19.10 14.30
CA LYS A 102 7.93 -19.14 12.96
C LYS A 102 7.63 -17.91 12.08
N GLY A 103 6.77 -17.01 12.53
CA GLY A 103 6.37 -15.83 11.77
C GLY A 103 5.39 -14.95 12.54
N LYS A 104 5.00 -13.82 11.93
CA LYS A 104 3.99 -12.89 12.44
C LYS A 104 3.05 -12.48 11.30
N ILE A 105 1.81 -12.18 11.66
CA ILE A 105 0.80 -11.64 10.75
C ILE A 105 0.43 -10.26 11.26
N TYR A 106 0.47 -9.27 10.37
CA TYR A 106 0.05 -7.91 10.62
C TYR A 106 -1.24 -7.66 9.85
N SER A 107 -2.36 -7.52 10.58
CA SER A 107 -3.61 -7.06 9.99
C SER A 107 -3.62 -5.53 10.01
N GLY A 108 -3.86 -4.92 8.85
CA GLY A 108 -3.82 -3.47 8.69
C GLY A 108 -4.75 -3.01 7.58
N HIS A 109 -4.52 -1.78 7.12
CA HIS A 109 -5.31 -1.13 6.08
C HIS A 109 -4.53 -1.05 4.77
N ASP A 110 -5.19 -0.70 3.68
CA ASP A 110 -4.58 -0.35 2.40
C ASP A 110 -3.44 0.68 2.56
N ILE A 111 -3.62 1.71 3.38
CA ILE A 111 -2.57 2.69 3.72
C ILE A 111 -1.37 2.07 4.43
N THR A 112 -1.55 0.95 5.14
CA THR A 112 -0.46 0.23 5.82
C THR A 112 0.41 -0.50 4.80
N VAL A 113 -0.24 -1.21 3.86
CA VAL A 113 0.44 -1.89 2.76
C VAL A 113 1.15 -0.88 1.86
N ALA A 114 0.48 0.22 1.50
CA ALA A 114 1.06 1.30 0.70
C ALA A 114 2.29 1.93 1.38
N ALA A 115 2.25 2.16 2.69
CA ALA A 115 3.38 2.70 3.44
C ALA A 115 4.61 1.78 3.39
N VAL A 116 4.41 0.47 3.55
CA VAL A 116 5.51 -0.51 3.48
C VAL A 116 6.06 -0.60 2.07
N LEU A 117 5.19 -0.73 1.05
CA LEU A 117 5.60 -0.74 -0.36
C LEU A 117 6.45 0.49 -0.71
N SER A 118 5.99 1.67 -0.31
CA SER A 118 6.66 2.93 -0.60
C SER A 118 8.00 3.05 0.15
N PHE A 119 8.09 2.53 1.38
CA PHE A 119 9.36 2.42 2.10
C PHE A 119 10.34 1.47 1.39
N LEU A 120 9.83 0.40 0.77
CA LEU A 120 10.63 -0.55 -0.01
C LEU A 120 11.02 -0.02 -1.40
N GLY A 121 10.79 1.26 -1.69
CA GLY A 121 11.10 1.89 -2.98
C GLY A 121 10.12 1.54 -4.10
N VAL A 122 9.01 0.87 -3.77
CA VAL A 122 7.95 0.58 -4.74
C VAL A 122 7.06 1.79 -4.85
N ASN A 123 7.31 2.62 -5.87
CA ASN A 123 6.45 3.74 -6.22
C ASN A 123 5.17 3.23 -6.90
N TYR A 124 4.27 2.68 -6.09
CA TYR A 124 3.00 2.12 -6.55
C TYR A 124 1.95 3.24 -6.66
N ILE A 125 1.29 3.35 -7.82
CA ILE A 125 0.29 4.40 -8.12
C ILE A 125 -1.14 3.82 -8.06
N HIS A 126 -1.37 2.75 -7.30
CA HIS A 126 -2.72 2.21 -7.12
C HIS A 126 -3.03 1.93 -5.66
N GLN A 127 -4.31 1.98 -5.30
CA GLN A 127 -4.77 1.57 -3.98
C GLN A 127 -4.57 0.07 -3.83
N PRO A 128 -3.97 -0.41 -2.72
CA PRO A 128 -3.94 -1.83 -2.43
C PRO A 128 -5.36 -2.42 -2.40
N PRO A 129 -5.66 -3.44 -3.22
CA PRO A 129 -7.00 -4.00 -3.31
C PRO A 129 -7.39 -4.76 -2.04
N TYR A 130 -8.68 -5.05 -1.90
CA TYR A 130 -9.18 -5.88 -0.80
C TYR A 130 -8.44 -7.21 -0.72
N ALA A 131 -8.13 -7.61 0.52
CA ALA A 131 -7.39 -8.83 0.84
C ALA A 131 -6.00 -8.92 0.18
N SER A 132 -5.42 -7.79 -0.24
CA SER A 132 -4.01 -7.75 -0.64
C SER A 132 -3.08 -8.04 0.54
N ALA A 133 -1.90 -8.59 0.25
CA ALA A 133 -0.94 -9.00 1.27
C ALA A 133 0.50 -8.81 0.80
N LEU A 134 1.39 -8.46 1.73
CA LEU A 134 2.83 -8.52 1.54
C LEU A 134 3.37 -9.75 2.27
N LEU A 135 3.97 -10.65 1.50
CA LEU A 135 4.63 -11.84 2.02
C LEU A 135 6.13 -11.60 2.09
N LEU A 136 6.72 -11.89 3.24
CA LEU A 136 8.14 -11.74 3.51
C LEU A 136 8.68 -13.08 4.02
N ASP A 137 9.20 -13.88 3.09
CA ASP A 137 9.67 -15.24 3.35
C ASP A 137 11.19 -15.26 3.58
N LEU A 138 11.59 -15.79 4.73
CA LEU A 138 12.99 -15.95 5.11
C LEU A 138 13.49 -17.35 4.73
N TYR A 139 14.55 -17.40 3.93
CA TYR A 139 15.23 -18.64 3.52
C TYR A 139 16.62 -18.72 4.15
N HIS A 140 16.97 -19.89 4.68
CA HIS A 140 18.34 -20.23 5.08
C HIS A 140 19.05 -20.89 3.90
N LEU A 141 20.17 -20.32 3.47
CA LEU A 141 21.00 -20.82 2.38
C LEU A 141 22.13 -21.66 2.97
N ALA A 142 22.05 -22.98 2.80
CA ALA A 142 22.98 -23.92 3.40
C ALA A 142 24.42 -23.78 2.86
N ASP A 143 24.56 -23.35 1.60
CA ASP A 143 25.83 -23.33 0.89
C ASP A 143 26.86 -22.35 1.50
N ASP A 144 26.40 -21.21 2.01
CA ASP A 144 27.23 -20.16 2.63
C ASP A 144 26.78 -19.76 4.04
N ASN A 145 25.82 -20.50 4.61
CA ASN A 145 25.20 -20.22 5.90
C ASN A 145 24.62 -18.79 6.00
N SER A 146 24.11 -18.26 4.89
CA SER A 146 23.48 -16.95 4.81
C SER A 146 21.95 -17.02 4.81
N TYR A 147 21.31 -15.85 4.86
CA TYR A 147 19.85 -15.75 4.81
C TYR A 147 19.40 -14.85 3.67
N ALA A 148 18.32 -15.23 3.02
CA ALA A 148 17.69 -14.44 1.97
C ALA A 148 16.24 -14.13 2.31
N LEU A 149 15.82 -12.90 2.05
CA LEU A 149 14.44 -12.46 2.18
C LEU A 149 13.81 -12.34 0.79
N LYS A 150 12.75 -13.11 0.56
CA LYS A 150 11.89 -12.98 -0.61
C LYS A 150 10.69 -12.12 -0.22
N VAL A 151 10.40 -11.10 -1.03
CA VAL A 151 9.26 -10.22 -0.79
C VAL A 151 8.31 -10.28 -1.97
N GLU A 152 7.06 -10.62 -1.71
CA GLU A 152 6.01 -10.76 -2.72
C GLU A 152 4.79 -9.91 -2.35
N TYR A 153 4.25 -9.19 -3.32
CA TYR A 153 3.00 -8.47 -3.17
C TYR A 153 1.87 -9.22 -3.88
N LEU A 154 0.96 -9.78 -3.07
CA LEU A 154 -0.28 -10.40 -3.51
C LEU A 154 -1.34 -9.30 -3.65
N ASN A 155 -1.63 -8.90 -4.88
CA ASN A 155 -2.57 -7.83 -5.20
C ASN A 155 -3.74 -8.29 -6.09
N SER A 156 -3.96 -9.60 -6.19
CA SER A 156 -5.05 -10.19 -6.93
C SER A 156 -5.38 -11.55 -6.34
N THR A 157 -6.67 -11.87 -6.31
CA THR A 157 -7.17 -13.19 -5.91
C THR A 157 -7.25 -14.17 -7.08
N ASP A 158 -7.07 -13.71 -8.32
CA ASP A 158 -7.04 -14.60 -9.49
C ASP A 158 -5.64 -15.15 -9.74
N SER A 159 -5.31 -16.21 -8.99
CA SER A 159 -4.03 -16.93 -9.07
C SER A 159 -3.76 -17.57 -10.45
N ARG A 160 -4.73 -17.53 -11.38
CA ARG A 160 -4.61 -18.08 -12.75
C ARG A 160 -4.03 -17.07 -13.74
N THR A 161 -4.12 -15.77 -13.46
CA THR A 161 -3.80 -14.70 -14.41
C THR A 161 -2.77 -13.70 -13.90
N THR A 162 -2.49 -13.71 -12.60
CA THR A 162 -1.60 -12.72 -11.98
C THR A 162 -0.56 -13.39 -11.10
N GLN A 163 0.72 -13.22 -11.48
CA GLN A 163 1.84 -13.59 -10.63
C GLN A 163 2.04 -12.51 -9.56
N PRO A 164 2.38 -12.88 -8.31
CA PRO A 164 2.77 -11.91 -7.30
C PRO A 164 3.84 -10.97 -7.84
N MET A 165 3.72 -9.68 -7.55
CA MET A 165 4.78 -8.74 -7.90
C MET A 165 5.98 -9.03 -7.02
N GLN A 166 7.04 -9.56 -7.63
CA GLN A 166 8.31 -9.77 -6.95
C GLN A 166 9.00 -8.43 -6.75
N LEU A 167 9.32 -8.13 -5.50
CA LEU A 167 10.14 -6.97 -5.15
C LEU A 167 11.62 -7.36 -5.14
N PRO A 168 12.54 -6.37 -5.20
CA PRO A 168 13.98 -6.64 -5.19
C PRO A 168 14.35 -7.58 -4.04
N ARG A 169 15.13 -8.62 -4.34
CA ARG A 169 15.61 -9.58 -3.34
C ARG A 169 16.53 -8.86 -2.37
N ILE A 170 16.22 -8.95 -1.08
CA ILE A 170 17.08 -8.39 -0.03
C ILE A 170 17.94 -9.53 0.52
N LEU A 171 19.26 -9.44 0.29
CA LEU A 171 20.23 -10.31 0.93
C LEU A 171 20.56 -9.76 2.31
N LEU A 172 20.38 -10.59 3.34
CA LEU A 172 20.70 -10.25 4.71
C LEU A 172 22.01 -10.94 5.07
N ALA A 173 23.10 -10.18 5.07
CA ALA A 173 24.36 -10.65 5.63
C ALA A 173 24.25 -10.68 7.17
N LEU A 174 24.97 -11.61 7.81
CA LEU A 174 25.06 -11.69 9.28
C LEU A 174 25.85 -10.51 9.90
N SER A 175 26.41 -9.61 9.09
CA SER A 175 26.99 -8.35 9.54
C SER A 175 25.93 -7.24 9.56
N ASP A 176 26.08 -6.26 10.46
CA ASP A 176 25.12 -5.17 10.76
C ASP A 176 24.72 -4.25 9.58
N THR A 177 25.08 -4.61 8.36
CA THR A 177 24.79 -3.83 7.15
C THR A 177 23.44 -4.26 6.58
N ILE A 178 22.41 -3.44 6.84
CA ILE A 178 21.24 -3.37 5.96
C ILE A 178 21.78 -2.97 4.58
N ILE A 179 21.77 -3.88 3.61
CA ILE A 179 21.98 -3.51 2.21
C ILE A 179 20.74 -2.70 1.81
N THR A 180 20.94 -1.38 1.68
CA THR A 180 19.96 -0.45 1.11
C THR A 180 19.71 -0.78 -0.37
N PHE A 181 18.48 -0.47 -0.81
CA PHE A 181 17.96 -0.59 -2.18
C PHE A 181 18.92 -0.10 -3.27
#